data_AF-A0A0W8CQW7-F1
#
_entry.id   AF-A0A0W8CQW7-F1
#
_cell.length_a   1.000
_cell.length_b   1.000
_cell.length_c   1.000
_cell.angle_alpha   90.00
_cell.angle_beta   90.00
_cell.angle_gamma   90.00
#
_symmetry.space_group_name_H-M   'P 1'
#
loop_
_entity.id
_entity.type
_entity.pdbx_description
1 polymer ?
#
loop_
_entity_poly.entity_id
_entity_poly.type
_entity_poly.pdbx_seq_one_letter_code
_entity_poly.pdbx_strand_id
1 'polypeptide(L)'
;MLFPRADDTCFSVKDDPEKRRLIAEYDYINTQIIANQTAIDDALEYVKTIKDVDEASAAEHHSQIMELVVSVNQEKKKRASALSTLIVYSWSGRREALLSILAEDAIVSQNGSVKHEKWEALSSRIKENDAELKQLETQVNDQVQAVRASFMESDSARHLILLRGLSDKLTTERTALEGEQQQLLATFLRCDEEIQKMVKKLLEKSKRP
;
A
#
# COMPACT_ATOMS: atom_id res chain seq x y z
N MET A 1 -6.36 -45.69 0.59
CA MET A 1 -5.74 -44.38 0.32
C MET A 1 -6.51 -43.36 1.12
N LEU A 2 -5.85 -42.66 2.04
CA LEU A 2 -6.46 -41.60 2.86
C LEU A 2 -6.45 -40.31 2.03
N PHE A 3 -7.63 -39.86 1.60
CA PHE A 3 -7.79 -38.51 1.06
C PHE A 3 -7.46 -37.51 2.17
N PRO A 4 -6.68 -36.45 1.89
CA PRO A 4 -6.43 -35.39 2.88
C PRO A 4 -7.75 -34.77 3.31
N ARG A 5 -7.93 -34.55 4.62
CA ARG A 5 -9.06 -33.79 5.15
C ARG A 5 -9.02 -32.38 4.56
N ALA A 6 -10.19 -31.83 4.24
CA ALA A 6 -10.36 -30.52 3.61
C ALA A 6 -9.81 -29.35 4.44
N ASP A 7 -9.47 -29.59 5.70
CA ASP A 7 -8.93 -28.58 6.62
C ASP A 7 -7.46 -28.23 6.30
N ASP A 8 -6.73 -29.05 5.53
CA ASP A 8 -5.31 -28.86 5.21
C ASP A 8 -5.03 -28.04 3.93
N THR A 9 -6.07 -27.58 3.23
CA THR A 9 -5.95 -26.83 1.95
C THR A 9 -6.19 -25.33 2.09
N CYS A 10 -6.09 -24.78 3.30
CA CYS A 10 -6.23 -23.35 3.50
C CYS A 10 -4.92 -22.65 3.10
N PHE A 11 -4.87 -22.12 1.88
CA PHE A 11 -3.84 -21.19 1.40
C PHE A 11 -4.05 -19.79 2.02
N SER A 12 -4.21 -19.73 3.34
CA SER A 12 -4.47 -18.44 4.01
C SER A 12 -3.15 -17.68 4.16
N VAL A 13 -2.98 -16.67 3.31
CA VAL A 13 -2.24 -15.48 3.71
C VAL A 13 -2.95 -14.92 4.94
N LYS A 14 -2.22 -14.67 6.02
CA LYS A 14 -2.78 -14.11 7.25
C LYS A 14 -3.35 -12.74 6.93
N ASP A 15 -4.66 -12.68 6.83
CA ASP A 15 -5.36 -11.46 6.46
C ASP A 15 -5.40 -10.50 7.66
N ASP A 16 -4.73 -9.36 7.54
CA ASP A 16 -4.71 -8.32 8.56
C ASP A 16 -5.66 -7.18 8.14
N PRO A 17 -6.91 -7.16 8.64
CA PRO A 17 -7.90 -6.17 8.25
C PRO A 17 -7.50 -4.75 8.64
N GLU A 18 -6.82 -4.57 9.78
CA GLU A 18 -6.41 -3.25 10.24
C GLU A 18 -5.24 -2.73 9.42
N LYS A 19 -4.25 -3.57 9.10
CA LYS A 19 -3.17 -3.21 8.17
C LYS A 19 -3.74 -2.77 6.81
N ARG A 20 -4.69 -3.52 6.26
CA ARG A 20 -5.35 -3.17 4.99
C ARG A 20 -6.10 -1.85 5.07
N ARG A 21 -6.81 -1.59 6.17
CA ARG A 21 -7.50 -0.31 6.40
C ARG A 21 -6.51 0.86 6.39
N LEU A 22 -5.39 0.72 7.08
CA LEU A 22 -4.34 1.75 7.14
C LEU A 22 -3.65 1.98 5.79
N ILE A 23 -3.40 0.90 5.03
CA ILE A 23 -2.88 1.00 3.65
C ILE A 23 -3.89 1.73 2.76
N ALA A 24 -5.17 1.35 2.82
CA ALA A 24 -6.22 1.97 2.01
C ALA A 24 -6.41 3.46 2.33
N GLU A 25 -6.34 3.85 3.60
CA GLU A 25 -6.39 5.24 4.04
C GLU A 25 -5.23 6.06 3.46
N TYR A 26 -4.01 5.54 3.55
CA TYR A 26 -2.84 6.17 2.96
C TYR A 26 -2.93 6.26 1.43
N ASP A 27 -3.30 5.16 0.75
CA ASP A 27 -3.45 5.09 -0.70
C ASP A 27 -4.45 6.15 -1.20
N TYR A 28 -5.62 6.23 -0.54
CA TYR A 28 -6.66 7.20 -0.88
C TYR A 28 -6.14 8.63 -0.82
N ILE A 29 -5.52 9.03 0.29
CA ILE A 29 -4.98 10.40 0.45
C ILE A 29 -3.88 10.66 -0.59
N ASN A 30 -3.01 9.67 -0.84
CA ASN A 30 -1.94 9.80 -1.82
C ASN A 30 -2.48 10.03 -3.24
N THR A 31 -3.47 9.26 -3.68
CA THR A 31 -4.11 9.43 -4.99
C THR A 31 -4.78 10.80 -5.12
N GLN A 32 -5.47 11.28 -4.07
CA GLN A 32 -6.08 12.62 -4.08
C GLN A 32 -5.04 13.73 -4.19
N ILE A 33 -3.90 13.61 -3.51
CA ILE A 33 -2.80 14.58 -3.63
C ILE A 33 -2.26 14.60 -5.07
N ILE A 34 -2.04 13.45 -5.69
CA ILE A 34 -1.53 13.36 -7.06
C ILE A 34 -2.51 14.03 -8.02
N ALA A 35 -3.80 13.66 -7.96
CA ALA A 35 -4.83 14.23 -8.83
C ALA A 35 -4.95 15.76 -8.67
N ASN A 36 -4.92 16.26 -7.44
CA ASN A 36 -4.98 17.70 -7.18
C ASN A 36 -3.71 18.43 -7.63
N GLN A 37 -2.54 17.80 -7.52
CA GLN A 37 -1.29 18.39 -7.98
C GLN A 37 -1.28 18.50 -9.51
N THR A 38 -1.73 17.47 -10.22
CA THR A 38 -1.94 17.52 -11.67
C THR A 38 -2.93 18.61 -12.07
N ALA A 39 -4.08 18.71 -11.36
CA ALA A 39 -5.05 19.77 -11.63
C ALA A 39 -4.51 21.19 -11.40
N ILE A 40 -3.63 21.37 -10.40
CA ILE A 40 -2.91 22.64 -10.18
C ILE A 40 -1.99 22.94 -11.36
N ASP A 41 -1.22 21.96 -11.81
CA ASP A 41 -0.26 22.13 -12.91
C ASP A 41 -0.99 22.49 -14.21
N ASP A 42 -2.09 21.79 -14.52
CA ASP A 42 -2.97 22.08 -15.68
C ASP A 42 -3.60 23.49 -15.58
N ALA A 43 -4.07 23.88 -14.38
CA ALA A 43 -4.65 25.20 -14.16
C ALA A 43 -3.61 26.33 -14.29
N LEU A 44 -2.37 26.09 -13.85
CA LEU A 44 -1.27 27.04 -14.03
C LEU A 44 -0.92 27.22 -15.51
N GLU A 45 -0.93 26.13 -16.28
CA GLU A 45 -0.76 26.20 -17.74
C GLU A 45 -1.89 27.02 -18.38
N TYR A 46 -3.14 26.77 -17.99
CA TYR A 46 -4.29 27.55 -18.46
C TYR A 46 -4.13 29.06 -18.15
N VAL A 47 -3.80 29.43 -16.91
CA VAL A 47 -3.56 30.83 -16.52
C VAL A 47 -2.49 31.47 -17.40
N LYS A 48 -1.42 30.73 -17.74
CA LYS A 48 -0.37 31.23 -18.64
C LYS A 48 -0.89 31.52 -20.04
N THR A 49 -1.84 30.73 -20.54
CA THR A 49 -2.41 30.95 -21.89
C THR A 49 -3.33 32.16 -21.98
N ILE A 50 -4.06 32.49 -20.91
CA ILE A 50 -5.06 33.57 -20.94
C ILE A 50 -4.50 34.92 -20.48
N LYS A 51 -3.34 34.93 -19.81
CA LYS A 51 -2.77 36.12 -19.16
C LYS A 51 -2.65 37.33 -20.08
N ASP A 52 -2.24 37.13 -21.33
CA ASP A 52 -2.02 38.24 -22.28
C ASP A 52 -3.32 38.74 -22.94
N VAL A 53 -4.42 37.99 -22.78
CA VAL A 53 -5.74 38.29 -23.34
C VAL A 53 -6.68 38.87 -22.29
N ASP A 54 -6.64 38.33 -21.08
CA ASP A 54 -7.48 38.73 -19.94
C ASP A 54 -6.69 38.59 -18.63
N GLU A 55 -5.96 39.64 -18.28
CA GLU A 55 -5.13 39.70 -17.09
C GLU A 55 -5.96 39.61 -15.80
N ALA A 56 -7.18 40.15 -15.78
CA ALA A 56 -8.04 40.15 -14.61
C ALA A 56 -8.50 38.72 -14.27
N SER A 57 -8.99 37.97 -15.27
CA SER A 57 -9.37 36.56 -15.11
C SER A 57 -8.16 35.69 -14.78
N ALA A 58 -7.00 35.96 -15.37
CA ALA A 58 -5.77 35.24 -15.05
C ALA A 58 -5.34 35.44 -13.58
N ALA A 59 -5.46 36.67 -13.06
CA ALA A 59 -5.17 36.97 -11.65
C ALA A 59 -6.15 36.31 -10.68
N GLU A 60 -7.44 36.29 -11.00
CA GLU A 60 -8.46 35.60 -10.19
C GLU A 60 -8.19 34.09 -10.12
N HIS A 61 -7.99 33.43 -11.26
CA HIS A 61 -7.65 32.01 -11.31
C HIS A 61 -6.34 31.70 -10.60
N HIS A 62 -5.33 32.57 -10.73
CA HIS A 62 -4.10 32.40 -9.97
C HIS A 62 -4.34 32.42 -8.46
N SER A 63 -5.21 33.30 -7.96
CA SER A 63 -5.56 33.34 -6.54
C SER A 63 -6.26 32.04 -6.09
N GLN A 64 -7.20 31.54 -6.89
CA GLN A 64 -7.89 30.27 -6.61
C GLN A 64 -6.90 29.08 -6.58
N ILE A 65 -5.93 29.07 -7.50
CA ILE A 65 -4.87 28.06 -7.51
C ILE A 65 -4.04 28.13 -6.22
N MET A 66 -3.72 29.32 -5.71
CA MET A 66 -2.98 29.46 -4.45
C MET A 66 -3.77 28.91 -3.25
N GLU A 67 -5.09 29.09 -3.20
CA GLU A 67 -5.94 28.47 -2.17
C GLU A 67 -5.94 26.93 -2.26
N LEU A 68 -5.96 26.39 -3.49
CA LEU A 68 -5.88 24.95 -3.72
C LEU A 68 -4.51 24.39 -3.31
N VAL A 69 -3.42 25.10 -3.57
CA VAL A 69 -2.06 24.73 -3.12
C VAL A 69 -2.00 24.62 -1.59
N VAL A 70 -2.61 25.56 -0.86
CA VAL A 70 -2.71 25.49 0.60
C VAL A 70 -3.46 24.24 1.04
N SER A 71 -4.58 23.93 0.38
CA SER A 71 -5.39 22.73 0.66
C SER A 71 -4.62 21.43 0.41
N VAL A 72 -3.90 21.33 -0.72
CA VAL A 72 -3.04 20.17 -1.04
C VAL A 72 -1.93 20.00 0.00
N ASN A 73 -1.35 21.09 0.50
CA ASN A 73 -0.35 21.03 1.56
C ASN A 73 -0.94 20.53 2.89
N GLN A 74 -2.22 20.76 3.17
CA GLN A 74 -2.90 20.16 4.32
C GLN A 74 -3.11 18.65 4.13
N GLU A 75 -3.50 18.21 2.94
CA GLU A 75 -3.60 16.77 2.61
C GLU A 75 -2.23 16.07 2.71
N LYS A 76 -1.14 16.70 2.29
CA LYS A 76 0.23 16.16 2.46
C LYS A 76 0.56 15.91 3.94
N LYS A 77 0.11 16.77 4.86
CA LYS A 77 0.25 16.55 6.31
C LYS A 77 -0.61 15.39 6.80
N LYS A 78 -1.84 15.24 6.29
CA LYS A 78 -2.69 14.08 6.60
C LYS A 78 -2.06 12.78 6.10
N ARG A 79 -1.48 12.76 4.90
CA ARG A 79 -0.73 11.62 4.35
C ARG A 79 0.44 11.23 5.26
N ALA A 80 1.22 12.20 5.73
CA ALA A 80 2.33 11.95 6.67
C ALA A 80 1.82 11.32 7.98
N SER A 81 0.68 11.77 8.49
CA SER A 81 0.04 11.21 9.70
C SER A 81 -0.46 9.77 9.47
N ALA A 82 -1.13 9.51 8.35
CA ALA A 82 -1.61 8.17 7.98
C ALA A 82 -0.43 7.21 7.82
N LEU A 83 0.62 7.63 7.12
CA LEU A 83 1.85 6.86 6.94
C LEU A 83 2.56 6.56 8.26
N SER A 84 2.64 7.54 9.16
CA SER A 84 3.22 7.35 10.50
C SER A 84 2.45 6.31 11.32
N THR A 85 1.12 6.32 11.22
CA THR A 85 0.26 5.34 11.89
C THR A 85 0.48 3.94 11.31
N LEU A 86 0.55 3.82 9.99
CA LEU A 86 0.85 2.57 9.29
C LEU A 86 2.24 2.03 9.65
N ILE A 87 3.26 2.88 9.77
CA ILE A 87 4.61 2.50 10.21
C ILE A 87 4.56 1.93 11.63
N VAL A 88 3.96 2.63 12.59
CA VAL A 88 3.87 2.14 13.97
C VAL A 88 3.16 0.78 14.02
N TYR A 89 2.06 0.63 13.29
CA TYR A 89 1.32 -0.62 13.21
C TYR A 89 2.15 -1.77 12.60
N SER A 90 2.88 -1.50 11.51
CA SER A 90 3.69 -2.50 10.79
C SER A 90 4.89 -3.01 11.62
N TRP A 91 5.27 -2.29 12.67
CA TRP A 91 6.26 -2.69 13.68
C TRP A 91 5.62 -3.07 15.02
N SER A 92 4.32 -3.33 15.08
CA SER A 92 3.69 -3.91 16.26
C SER A 92 4.42 -5.21 16.66
N GLY A 93 4.72 -5.36 17.94
CA GLY A 93 5.55 -6.46 18.47
C GLY A 93 7.06 -6.37 18.15
N ARG A 94 7.50 -5.39 17.35
CA ARG A 94 8.91 -5.16 16.96
C ARG A 94 9.37 -3.73 17.27
N ARG A 95 8.93 -3.21 18.42
CA ARG A 95 9.17 -1.81 18.84
C ARG A 95 10.64 -1.44 18.87
N GLU A 96 11.50 -2.30 19.41
CA GLU A 96 12.95 -2.03 19.51
C GLU A 96 13.57 -1.86 18.12
N ALA A 97 13.18 -2.67 17.14
CA ALA A 97 13.66 -2.53 15.77
C ALA A 97 13.21 -1.19 15.14
N LEU A 98 12.01 -0.71 15.46
CA LEU A 98 11.55 0.61 15.01
C LEU A 98 12.36 1.74 15.66
N LEU A 99 12.69 1.62 16.95
CA LEU A 99 13.54 2.58 17.66
C LEU A 99 14.96 2.61 17.11
N SER A 100 15.52 1.47 16.73
CA SER A 100 16.83 1.40 16.06
C SER A 100 16.84 2.19 14.75
N ILE A 101 15.81 2.04 13.91
CA ILE A 101 15.70 2.81 12.65
C ILE A 101 15.59 4.32 12.93
N LEU A 102 14.89 4.72 14.00
CA LEU A 102 14.76 6.12 14.41
C LEU A 102 16.03 6.73 15.00
N ALA A 103 16.97 5.89 15.44
CA ALA A 103 18.26 6.31 16.00
C ALA A 103 19.35 6.42 14.93
N GLU A 104 19.13 5.85 13.74
CA GLU A 104 20.00 6.05 12.59
C GLU A 104 19.89 7.50 12.08
N ASP A 105 21.01 8.06 11.62
CA ASP A 105 21.04 9.42 11.07
C ASP A 105 20.10 9.56 9.87
N ALA A 106 19.38 10.68 9.81
CA ALA A 106 18.47 10.96 8.72
C ALA A 106 19.25 11.04 7.40
N ILE A 107 18.83 10.24 6.41
CA ILE A 107 19.41 10.29 5.07
C ILE A 107 18.67 11.38 4.31
N VAL A 108 19.37 12.47 3.97
CA VAL A 108 18.84 13.52 3.09
C VAL A 108 18.42 12.87 1.76
N SER A 109 17.12 12.82 1.51
CA SER A 109 16.56 12.17 0.33
C SER A 109 15.76 13.18 -0.48
N GLN A 110 16.26 13.51 -1.66
CA GLN A 110 15.60 14.44 -2.59
C GLN A 110 14.40 13.82 -3.34
N ASN A 111 14.14 12.52 -3.17
CA ASN A 111 13.23 11.76 -4.05
C ASN A 111 11.92 11.37 -3.35
N GLY A 112 11.25 12.30 -2.68
CA GLY A 112 9.97 12.05 -2.01
C GLY A 112 8.89 11.46 -2.95
N SER A 113 8.73 12.03 -4.15
CA SER A 113 7.75 11.57 -5.17
C SER A 113 7.95 10.11 -5.54
N VAL A 114 9.20 9.73 -5.86
CA VAL A 114 9.56 8.38 -6.30
C VAL A 114 9.19 7.32 -5.26
N LYS A 115 9.18 7.66 -3.96
CA LYS A 115 8.79 6.71 -2.90
C LYS A 115 7.29 6.46 -2.90
N HIS A 116 6.48 7.49 -3.13
CA HIS A 116 5.03 7.37 -3.20
C HIS A 116 4.58 6.60 -4.46
N GLU A 117 5.25 6.80 -5.60
CA GLU A 117 5.03 6.02 -6.82
C GLU A 117 5.40 4.54 -6.63
N LYS A 118 6.57 4.27 -6.03
CA LYS A 118 6.96 2.89 -5.68
C LYS A 118 5.97 2.22 -4.75
N TRP A 119 5.41 2.97 -3.80
CA TRP A 119 4.38 2.46 -2.92
C TRP A 119 3.12 2.08 -3.69
N GLU A 120 2.64 2.94 -4.59
CA GLU A 120 1.46 2.68 -5.41
C GLU A 120 1.63 1.43 -6.27
N ALA A 121 2.81 1.25 -6.88
CA ALA A 121 3.16 0.06 -7.64
C ALA A 121 3.12 -1.21 -6.76
N LEU A 122 3.73 -1.17 -5.57
CA LEU A 122 3.72 -2.30 -4.63
C LEU A 122 2.31 -2.61 -4.13
N SER A 123 1.53 -1.59 -3.75
CA SER A 123 0.15 -1.77 -3.30
C SER A 123 -0.71 -2.40 -4.39
N SER A 124 -0.53 -1.98 -5.64
CA SER A 124 -1.24 -2.56 -6.79
C SER A 124 -0.84 -4.03 -7.01
N ARG A 125 0.46 -4.34 -6.98
CA ARG A 125 0.94 -5.72 -7.15
C ARG A 125 0.47 -6.66 -6.04
N ILE A 126 0.42 -6.18 -4.80
CA ILE A 126 -0.15 -6.88 -3.65
C ILE A 126 -1.64 -7.18 -3.87
N LYS A 127 -2.43 -6.21 -4.36
CA LYS A 127 -3.85 -6.38 -4.67
C LYS A 127 -4.08 -7.39 -5.81
N GLU A 128 -3.25 -7.36 -6.85
CA GLU A 128 -3.28 -8.34 -7.94
C GLU A 128 -2.99 -9.76 -7.43
N ASN A 129 -1.92 -9.91 -6.65
CA ASN A 129 -1.54 -11.19 -6.05
C ASN A 129 -2.65 -11.74 -5.12
N ASP A 130 -3.32 -10.88 -4.34
CA ASP A 130 -4.49 -11.26 -3.53
C ASP A 130 -5.68 -11.72 -4.39
N ALA A 131 -5.91 -11.09 -5.54
CA ALA A 131 -6.97 -11.50 -6.45
C ALA A 131 -6.67 -12.86 -7.11
N GLU A 132 -5.43 -13.07 -7.53
CA GLU A 132 -4.95 -14.34 -8.10
C GLU A 132 -5.05 -15.48 -7.08
N LEU A 133 -4.66 -15.25 -5.82
CA LEU A 133 -4.78 -16.24 -4.73
C LEU A 133 -6.24 -16.61 -4.47
N LYS A 134 -7.16 -15.63 -4.42
CA LYS A 134 -8.61 -15.90 -4.27
C LYS A 134 -9.19 -16.68 -5.44
N GLN A 135 -8.72 -16.40 -6.65
CA GLN A 135 -9.13 -17.14 -7.83
C GLN A 135 -8.65 -18.59 -7.77
N LEU A 136 -7.39 -18.83 -7.38
CA LEU A 136 -6.87 -20.19 -7.19
C LEU A 136 -7.63 -20.93 -6.09
N GLU A 137 -7.95 -20.28 -4.97
CA GLU A 137 -8.75 -20.87 -3.89
C GLU A 137 -10.11 -21.35 -4.41
N THR A 138 -10.76 -20.53 -5.23
CA THR A 138 -12.03 -20.89 -5.89
C THR A 138 -11.85 -22.09 -6.81
N GLN A 139 -10.82 -22.10 -7.65
CA GLN A 139 -10.53 -23.21 -8.57
C GLN A 139 -10.22 -24.53 -7.85
N VAL A 140 -9.45 -24.47 -6.75
CA VAL A 140 -9.17 -25.65 -5.93
C VAL A 140 -10.45 -26.18 -5.31
N ASN A 141 -11.30 -25.30 -4.76
CA ASN A 141 -12.56 -25.71 -4.16
C ASN A 141 -13.49 -26.38 -5.19
N ASP A 142 -13.62 -25.80 -6.38
CA ASP A 142 -14.43 -26.36 -7.47
C ASP A 142 -13.92 -27.75 -7.89
N GLN A 143 -12.60 -27.92 -7.97
CA GLN A 143 -12.02 -29.23 -8.31
C GLN A 143 -12.15 -30.27 -7.22
N VAL A 144 -11.99 -29.88 -5.96
CA VAL A 144 -12.25 -30.78 -4.83
C VAL A 144 -13.70 -31.26 -4.86
N GLN A 145 -14.65 -30.37 -5.18
CA GLN A 145 -16.05 -30.75 -5.35
C GLN A 145 -16.26 -31.69 -6.56
N ALA A 146 -15.63 -31.42 -7.70
CA ALA A 146 -15.72 -32.25 -8.90
C ALA A 146 -15.12 -33.66 -8.71
N VAL A 147 -14.02 -33.78 -7.96
CA VAL A 147 -13.42 -35.07 -7.56
C VAL A 147 -14.33 -35.82 -6.60
N ARG A 148 -14.99 -35.13 -5.67
CA ARG A 148 -15.98 -35.77 -4.79
C ARG A 148 -17.20 -36.28 -5.58
N ALA A 149 -17.56 -35.61 -6.67
CA ALA A 149 -18.71 -35.94 -7.50
C ALA A 149 -18.42 -37.01 -8.58
N SER A 150 -17.15 -37.25 -8.96
CA SER A 150 -16.79 -38.20 -10.01
C SER A 150 -15.62 -39.12 -9.62
N PHE A 151 -15.70 -40.40 -9.95
CA PHE A 151 -14.64 -41.40 -9.76
C PHE A 151 -13.41 -41.20 -10.72
N MET A 152 -13.22 -39.99 -11.27
CA MET A 152 -12.16 -39.68 -12.23
C MET A 152 -10.90 -39.16 -11.50
N GLU A 153 -10.07 -40.09 -11.04
CA GLU A 153 -8.97 -39.80 -10.10
C GLU A 153 -7.68 -39.26 -10.75
N SER A 154 -7.36 -39.63 -12.00
CA SER A 154 -6.02 -39.37 -12.59
C SER A 154 -5.77 -37.90 -12.97
N ASP A 155 -6.64 -37.32 -13.81
CA ASP A 155 -6.40 -35.98 -14.36
C ASP A 155 -6.68 -34.88 -13.32
N SER A 156 -7.65 -35.13 -12.44
CA SER A 156 -7.99 -34.24 -11.35
C SER A 156 -6.86 -34.13 -10.30
N ALA A 157 -6.19 -35.24 -9.97
CA ALA A 157 -5.05 -35.22 -9.05
C ALA A 157 -3.86 -34.44 -9.64
N ARG A 158 -3.58 -34.59 -10.94
CA ARG A 158 -2.54 -33.81 -11.62
C ARG A 158 -2.85 -32.31 -11.61
N HIS A 159 -4.10 -31.94 -11.83
CA HIS A 159 -4.50 -30.54 -11.81
C HIS A 159 -4.39 -29.92 -10.41
N LEU A 160 -4.81 -30.64 -9.37
CA LEU A 160 -4.65 -30.16 -7.98
C LEU A 160 -3.17 -29.93 -7.60
N ILE A 161 -2.25 -30.77 -8.09
CA ILE A 161 -0.80 -30.56 -7.91
C ILE A 161 -0.35 -29.26 -8.58
N LEU A 162 -0.83 -28.98 -9.80
CA LEU A 162 -0.51 -27.74 -10.51
C LEU A 162 -1.05 -26.51 -9.76
N LEU A 163 -2.31 -26.54 -9.30
CA LEU A 163 -2.91 -25.44 -8.53
C LEU A 163 -2.16 -25.18 -7.22
N ARG A 164 -1.76 -26.24 -6.51
CA ARG A 164 -0.91 -26.12 -5.31
C ARG A 164 0.42 -25.45 -5.65
N GLY A 165 1.09 -25.89 -6.71
CA GLY A 165 2.35 -25.29 -7.15
C GLY A 165 2.24 -23.81 -7.55
N LEU A 166 1.10 -23.38 -8.11
CA LEU A 166 0.82 -21.97 -8.37
C LEU A 166 0.58 -21.19 -7.08
N SER A 167 -0.18 -21.75 -6.14
CA SER A 167 -0.41 -21.12 -4.85
C SER A 167 0.87 -20.96 -4.03
N ASP A 168 1.77 -21.94 -4.04
CA ASP A 168 3.07 -21.87 -3.35
C ASP A 168 3.94 -20.74 -3.94
N LYS A 169 3.89 -20.55 -5.27
CA LYS A 169 4.58 -19.43 -5.93
C LYS A 169 3.99 -18.09 -5.53
N LEU A 170 2.67 -17.94 -5.57
CA LEU A 170 2.00 -16.68 -5.23
C LEU A 170 2.17 -16.30 -3.75
N THR A 171 2.16 -17.27 -2.84
CA THR A 171 2.44 -17.03 -1.41
C THR A 171 3.90 -16.64 -1.16
N THR A 172 4.84 -17.21 -1.92
CA THR A 172 6.25 -16.79 -1.91
C THR A 172 6.39 -15.36 -2.42
N GLU A 173 5.77 -15.03 -3.55
CA GLU A 173 5.74 -13.67 -4.09
C GLU A 173 5.10 -12.70 -3.08
N ARG A 174 4.00 -13.08 -2.45
CA ARG A 174 3.34 -12.27 -1.41
C ARG A 174 4.29 -11.90 -0.29
N THR A 175 5.03 -12.89 0.21
CA THR A 175 6.01 -12.69 1.29
C THR A 175 7.12 -11.74 0.86
N ALA A 176 7.58 -11.84 -0.40
CA ALA A 176 8.58 -10.92 -0.95
C ALA A 176 8.04 -9.48 -1.04
N LEU A 177 6.84 -9.30 -1.59
CA LEU A 177 6.17 -7.99 -1.72
C LEU A 177 5.95 -7.32 -0.36
N GLU A 178 5.55 -8.10 0.66
CA GLU A 178 5.40 -7.58 2.02
C GLU A 178 6.74 -7.17 2.64
N GLY A 179 7.82 -7.90 2.32
CA GLY A 179 9.19 -7.53 2.68
C GLY A 179 9.62 -6.20 2.04
N GLU A 180 9.35 -6.02 0.76
CA GLU A 180 9.62 -4.78 0.03
C GLU A 180 8.79 -3.60 0.58
N GLN A 181 7.50 -3.84 0.88
CA GLN A 181 6.64 -2.85 1.52
C GLN A 181 7.22 -2.40 2.86
N GLN A 182 7.65 -3.35 3.70
CA GLN A 182 8.29 -3.05 4.98
C GLN A 182 9.57 -2.23 4.81
N GLN A 183 10.41 -2.57 3.83
CA GLN A 183 11.64 -1.84 3.54
C GLN A 183 11.35 -0.41 3.05
N LEU A 184 10.30 -0.23 2.25
CA LEU A 184 9.88 1.08 1.78
C LEU A 184 9.36 1.95 2.93
N LEU A 185 8.58 1.39 3.86
CA LEU A 185 8.17 2.08 5.10
C LEU A 185 9.35 2.53 5.95
N ALA A 186 10.38 1.68 6.10
CA ALA A 186 11.61 2.06 6.80
C ALA A 186 12.35 3.20 6.07
N THR A 187 12.31 3.20 4.74
CA THR A 187 12.91 4.27 3.93
C THR A 187 12.16 5.59 4.06
N PHE A 188 10.83 5.57 4.17
CA PHE A 188 10.06 6.78 4.51
C PHE A 188 10.50 7.32 5.87
N LEU A 189 10.59 6.45 6.88
CA LEU A 189 10.99 6.83 8.22
C LEU A 189 12.40 7.44 8.28
N ARG A 190 13.37 6.90 7.55
CA ARG A 190 14.76 7.41 7.55
C ARG A 190 14.94 8.78 6.90
N CYS A 191 14.03 9.17 6.03
CA CYS A 191 14.25 10.29 5.13
C CYS A 191 13.30 11.48 5.34
N ASP A 192 12.27 11.32 6.16
CA ASP A 192 11.25 12.34 6.37
C ASP A 192 11.16 12.68 7.87
N GLU A 193 11.68 13.84 8.25
CA GLU A 193 11.74 14.32 9.63
C GLU A 193 10.34 14.49 10.26
N GLU A 194 9.35 14.89 9.46
CA GLU A 194 7.98 15.04 9.94
C GLU A 194 7.38 13.67 10.28
N ILE A 195 7.61 12.66 9.44
CA ILE A 195 7.23 11.27 9.75
C ILE A 195 7.97 10.78 11.00
N GLN A 196 9.27 11.00 11.12
CA GLN A 196 10.03 10.61 12.33
C GLN A 196 9.43 11.21 13.60
N LYS A 197 9.14 12.52 13.57
CA LYS A 197 8.54 13.25 14.69
C LYS A 197 7.16 12.71 15.04
N MET A 198 6.32 12.43 14.04
CA MET A 198 5.00 11.85 14.26
C MET A 198 5.07 10.43 14.83
N VAL A 199 5.95 9.58 14.31
CA VAL A 199 6.18 8.22 14.82
C VAL A 199 6.68 8.27 16.27
N LYS A 200 7.68 9.12 16.60
CA LYS A 200 8.16 9.31 17.98
C LYS A 200 7.01 9.70 18.92
N LYS A 201 6.17 10.65 18.52
CA LYS A 201 5.00 11.08 19.30
C LYS A 201 3.96 9.97 19.51
N LEU A 202 3.70 9.15 18.49
CA LEU A 202 2.79 7.99 18.61
C LEU A 202 3.37 6.91 19.55
N LEU A 203 4.67 6.68 19.47
CA LEU A 203 5.38 5.77 20.36
C LEU A 203 5.39 6.24 21.81
N GLU A 204 5.45 7.55 22.08
CA GLU A 204 5.34 8.10 23.44
C GLU A 204 3.91 7.97 24.00
N LYS A 205 2.89 8.20 23.18
CA LYS A 205 1.48 8.05 23.59
C LYS A 205 1.13 6.62 23.98
N SER A 206 1.67 5.63 23.26
CA SER A 206 1.48 4.20 23.59
C SER A 206 2.21 3.73 24.85
N LYS A 207 3.06 4.57 25.47
CA LYS A 207 3.72 4.28 26.76
C LYS A 207 2.94 4.75 27.99
N ARG A 208 1.89 5.57 27.83
CA ARG A 208 1.08 6.03 28.98
C ARG A 208 0.01 4.98 29.31
N PRO A 209 -0.08 4.52 30.57
CA PRO A 209 -1.06 3.53 31.02
C PRO A 209 -2.49 4.02 30.88
#